data_AF-A0AAU9ZG59-F1
#
_entry.id   AF-A0AAU9ZG59-F1
#
_cell.length_a   1.000
_cell.length_b   1.000
_cell.length_c   1.000
_cell.angle_alpha   90.00
_cell.angle_beta   90.00
_cell.angle_gamma   90.00
#
_symmetry.space_group_name_H-M   'P 1'
#
loop_
_entity.id
_entity.type
_entity.pdbx_description
1 polymer ?
#
loop_
_entity_poly.entity_id
_entity_poly.type
_entity_poly.pdbx_seq_one_letter_code
_entity_poly.pdbx_strand_id
1 'polypeptide(L)'
;MAEQRLPVPRLRGVTREQFMEHLYPQRKPLVLEGLDLGSCTSKWTVDYLSQAGGTKEVKIHVAAVPQMDFIKLYHLTSWSRELLKKLIKNSLFQRMKNTTYDHLEKTLGRMLQISDSSFHH
;
A
#
# COMPACT_ATOMS: atom_id res chain seq x y z
N MET A 1 -26.63 12.27 -3.38
CA MET A 1 -26.87 11.04 -2.61
C MET A 1 -25.59 10.72 -1.84
N ALA A 2 -25.66 10.55 -0.52
CA ALA A 2 -24.46 10.24 0.28
C ALA A 2 -24.02 8.79 0.00
N GLU A 3 -22.75 8.60 -0.34
CA GLU A 3 -22.16 7.29 -0.60
C GLU A 3 -22.05 6.49 0.71
N GLN A 4 -22.66 5.31 0.77
CA GLN A 4 -22.52 4.42 1.93
C GLN A 4 -21.21 3.63 1.84
N ARG A 5 -20.34 3.80 2.84
CA ARG A 5 -19.10 3.04 2.98
C ARG A 5 -19.33 1.82 3.86
N LEU A 6 -19.50 0.66 3.24
CA LEU A 6 -19.68 -0.60 3.96
C LEU A 6 -18.33 -1.34 4.09
N PRO A 7 -18.00 -1.88 5.28
CA PRO A 7 -16.79 -2.67 5.45
C PRO A 7 -16.92 -4.01 4.70
N VAL A 8 -15.79 -4.51 4.18
CA VAL A 8 -15.73 -5.85 3.58
C VAL A 8 -15.69 -6.89 4.71
N PRO A 9 -16.58 -7.90 4.72
CA PRO A 9 -16.57 -8.97 5.71
C PRO A 9 -15.24 -9.74 5.73
N ARG A 10 -14.88 -10.29 6.88
CA ARG A 10 -13.63 -11.04 7.10
C ARG A 10 -13.93 -12.34 7.83
N LEU A 11 -13.50 -13.48 7.30
CA LEU A 11 -13.80 -14.80 7.86
C LEU A 11 -12.52 -15.64 8.01
N ARG A 12 -12.48 -16.49 9.04
CA ARG A 12 -11.40 -17.45 9.32
C ARG A 12 -11.91 -18.88 9.23
N GLY A 13 -11.03 -19.82 8.91
CA GLY A 13 -11.35 -21.26 8.95
C GLY A 13 -12.40 -21.71 7.93
N VAL A 14 -12.58 -20.93 6.87
CA VAL A 14 -13.50 -21.25 5.78
C VAL A 14 -12.97 -22.46 5.01
N THR A 15 -13.75 -23.54 4.93
CA THR A 15 -13.37 -24.71 4.14
C THR A 15 -13.60 -24.45 2.65
N ARG A 16 -12.99 -25.29 1.80
CA ARG A 16 -13.15 -25.19 0.35
C ARG A 16 -14.62 -25.36 -0.06
N GLU A 17 -15.31 -26.31 0.55
CA GLU A 17 -16.71 -26.66 0.27
C GLU A 17 -17.63 -25.49 0.66
N GLN A 18 -17.47 -24.97 1.88
CA GLN A 18 -18.21 -23.79 2.35
C GLN A 18 -17.99 -22.59 1.44
N PHE A 19 -16.75 -22.37 1.00
CA PHE A 19 -16.46 -21.29 0.06
C PHE A 19 -17.18 -21.48 -1.27
N MET A 20 -17.07 -22.66 -1.88
CA MET A 20 -17.60 -22.94 -3.22
C MET A 20 -19.13 -22.99 -3.26
N GLU A 21 -19.76 -23.61 -2.26
CA GLU A 21 -21.20 -23.85 -2.27
C GLU A 21 -22.00 -22.67 -1.71
N HIS A 22 -21.43 -21.88 -0.79
CA HIS A 22 -22.22 -20.90 -0.03
C HIS A 22 -21.70 -19.47 -0.16
N LEU A 23 -20.38 -19.25 -0.23
CA LEU A 23 -19.81 -17.88 -0.24
C LEU A 23 -19.60 -17.35 -1.66
N TYR A 24 -19.00 -18.16 -2.54
CA TYR A 24 -18.70 -17.79 -3.92
C TYR A 24 -19.94 -17.41 -4.74
N PRO A 25 -21.09 -18.13 -4.65
CA PRO A 25 -22.29 -17.76 -5.41
C PRO A 25 -22.89 -16.41 -5.04
N GLN A 26 -22.57 -15.85 -3.85
CA GLN A 26 -23.11 -14.57 -3.41
C GLN A 26 -22.56 -13.36 -4.17
N ARG A 27 -21.43 -13.52 -4.90
CA ARG A 27 -20.79 -12.46 -5.69
C ARG A 27 -20.52 -11.16 -4.91
N LYS A 28 -20.27 -11.28 -3.61
CA LYS A 28 -19.92 -10.16 -2.71
C LYS A 28 -18.44 -10.23 -2.33
N PRO A 29 -17.76 -9.08 -2.14
CA PRO A 29 -16.38 -9.07 -1.67
C PRO A 29 -16.28 -9.66 -0.26
N LEU A 30 -15.20 -10.40 -0.01
CA LEU A 30 -14.92 -11.09 1.24
C LEU A 30 -13.41 -11.24 1.43
N VAL A 31 -12.91 -11.08 2.65
CA VAL A 31 -11.52 -11.40 3.00
C VAL A 31 -11.46 -12.73 3.75
N LEU A 32 -10.64 -13.66 3.26
CA LEU A 32 -10.35 -14.92 3.93
C LEU A 32 -9.05 -14.79 4.73
N GLU A 33 -9.12 -15.04 6.03
CA GLU A 33 -8.01 -14.93 6.96
C GLU A 33 -7.55 -16.32 7.44
N GLY A 34 -6.26 -16.44 7.74
CA GLY A 34 -5.69 -17.65 8.34
C GLY A 34 -5.59 -18.83 7.36
N LEU A 35 -5.65 -18.58 6.05
CA LEU A 35 -5.35 -19.60 5.04
C LEU A 35 -3.85 -19.93 5.07
N ASP A 36 -3.53 -21.21 4.95
CA ASP A 36 -2.16 -21.65 4.72
C ASP A 36 -1.78 -21.35 3.26
N LEU A 37 -0.97 -20.30 3.07
CA LEU A 37 -0.41 -19.92 1.77
C LEU A 37 0.95 -20.60 1.51
N GLY A 38 1.38 -21.48 2.41
CA GLY A 38 2.68 -22.12 2.40
C GLY A 38 3.82 -21.20 2.85
N SER A 39 5.05 -21.63 2.57
CA SER A 39 6.29 -20.98 3.05
C SER A 39 6.53 -19.56 2.52
N CYS A 40 5.76 -19.08 1.52
CA CYS A 40 5.96 -17.73 0.96
C CYS A 40 5.76 -16.64 2.01
N THR A 41 4.86 -16.86 2.98
CA THR A 41 4.52 -15.91 4.05
C THR A 41 5.69 -15.60 4.99
N SER A 42 6.61 -16.56 5.18
CA SER A 42 7.80 -16.41 6.02
C SER A 42 9.08 -16.23 5.20
N LYS A 43 9.14 -16.79 3.99
CA LYS A 43 10.35 -16.82 3.15
C LYS A 43 10.56 -15.55 2.33
N TRP A 44 9.49 -14.87 1.92
CA TRP A 44 9.58 -13.73 0.99
C TRP A 44 10.02 -12.44 1.68
N THR A 45 11.26 -12.43 2.17
CA THR A 45 11.94 -11.23 2.63
C THR A 45 12.47 -10.41 1.46
N VAL A 46 12.80 -9.14 1.69
CA VAL A 46 13.42 -8.27 0.68
C VAL A 46 14.68 -8.92 0.09
N ASP A 47 15.55 -9.45 0.95
CA ASP A 47 16.80 -10.08 0.51
C ASP A 47 16.53 -11.36 -0.27
N TYR A 48 15.62 -12.22 0.21
CA TYR A 48 15.25 -13.45 -0.49
C TYR A 48 14.68 -13.14 -1.88
N LEU A 49 13.69 -12.25 -1.98
CA LEU A 49 13.08 -11.89 -3.25
C LEU A 49 14.09 -11.29 -4.22
N SER A 50 15.03 -10.51 -3.71
CA SER A 50 16.08 -9.90 -4.52
C SER A 50 17.10 -10.89 -5.08
N GLN A 51 17.21 -12.07 -4.48
CA GLN A 51 18.06 -13.18 -4.94
C GLN A 51 17.25 -14.15 -5.82
N ALA A 52 16.11 -14.61 -5.32
CA ALA A 52 15.24 -15.59 -5.97
C ALA A 52 14.58 -15.07 -7.26
N GLY A 53 14.32 -13.76 -7.35
CA GLY A 53 13.73 -13.13 -8.54
C GLY A 53 14.62 -13.18 -9.80
N GLY A 54 15.90 -13.55 -9.67
CA GLY A 54 16.79 -13.70 -10.82
C GLY A 54 17.06 -12.38 -11.57
N THR A 55 17.59 -12.47 -12.79
CA THR A 55 17.93 -11.31 -13.65
C THR A 55 16.78 -10.84 -14.51
N LYS A 56 15.60 -11.41 -14.33
CA LYS A 56 14.50 -11.23 -15.27
C LYS A 56 14.06 -9.76 -15.27
N GLU A 57 14.09 -9.15 -16.44
CA GLU A 57 13.55 -7.82 -16.63
C GLU A 57 12.03 -7.83 -16.40
N VAL A 58 11.57 -6.85 -15.64
CA VAL A 58 10.15 -6.67 -15.32
C VAL A 58 9.72 -5.27 -15.72
N LYS A 59 8.46 -5.15 -16.15
CA LYS A 59 7.82 -3.86 -16.39
C LYS A 59 7.51 -3.20 -15.05
N ILE A 60 8.03 -2.01 -14.83
CA ILE A 60 7.76 -1.22 -13.64
C ILE A 60 6.93 0.00 -14.04
N HIS A 61 5.86 0.25 -13.30
CA HIS A 61 5.09 1.49 -13.40
C HIS A 61 5.72 2.54 -12.48
N VAL A 62 6.08 3.70 -13.05
CA VAL A 62 6.66 4.82 -12.30
C VAL A 62 5.74 6.03 -12.39
N ALA A 63 5.40 6.60 -11.24
CA ALA A 63 4.61 7.82 -11.12
C ALA A 63 5.32 8.82 -10.19
N ALA A 64 5.27 10.11 -10.56
CA ALA A 64 5.84 11.18 -9.75
C ALA A 64 4.97 11.54 -8.53
N VAL A 65 3.71 11.13 -8.52
CA VAL A 65 2.72 11.38 -7.46
C VAL A 65 2.14 10.05 -6.95
N PRO A 66 1.69 9.97 -5.68
CA PRO A 66 1.11 8.74 -5.13
C PRO A 66 -0.18 8.29 -5.82
N GLN A 67 -0.97 9.25 -6.27
CA GLN A 67 -2.22 8.99 -6.99
C GLN A 67 -1.92 8.71 -8.46
N MET A 68 -2.01 7.44 -8.84
CA MET A 68 -2.02 7.05 -10.25
C MET A 68 -3.40 7.35 -10.86
N ASP A 69 -3.40 7.84 -12.10
CA ASP A 69 -4.50 8.36 -12.88
C ASP A 69 -4.37 7.81 -14.30
N PHE A 70 -5.25 6.90 -14.68
CA PHE A 70 -5.22 6.24 -16.00
C PHE A 70 -5.36 7.21 -17.18
N ILE A 71 -5.85 8.44 -16.95
CA ILE A 71 -5.96 9.48 -17.98
C ILE A 71 -4.59 10.11 -18.25
N LYS A 72 -3.71 10.17 -17.24
CA LYS A 72 -2.35 10.71 -17.36
C LYS A 72 -1.38 9.58 -17.70
N LEU A 73 -0.57 9.79 -18.73
CA LEU A 73 0.38 8.78 -19.19
C LEU A 73 1.49 8.55 -18.14
N TYR A 74 1.66 7.31 -17.71
CA TYR A 74 2.79 6.87 -16.90
C TYR A 74 3.83 6.17 -17.76
N HIS A 75 5.10 6.41 -17.48
CA HIS A 75 6.20 5.77 -18.20
C HIS A 75 6.38 4.33 -17.69
N LEU A 76 6.06 3.37 -18.56
CA LEU A 76 6.45 1.97 -18.43
C LEU A 76 7.90 1.84 -18.86
N THR A 77 8.74 1.31 -17.98
CA THR A 77 10.18 1.16 -18.23
C THR A 77 10.62 -0.23 -17.79
N SER A 78 11.66 -0.77 -18.43
CA SER A 78 12.30 -2.05 -18.08
C SER A 78 13.49 -1.79 -17.16
N TRP A 79 13.61 -2.51 -16.05
CA TRP A 79 14.60 -2.22 -14.99
C TRP A 79 15.36 -3.46 -14.54
N SER A 80 16.62 -3.27 -14.13
CA SER A 80 17.50 -4.31 -13.60
C SER A 80 17.33 -4.54 -12.08
N ARG A 81 17.91 -5.66 -11.59
CA ARG A 81 17.91 -6.09 -10.18
C ARG A 81 18.34 -5.03 -9.19
N GLU A 82 19.39 -4.29 -9.51
CA GLU A 82 20.02 -3.31 -8.61
C GLU A 82 19.08 -2.15 -8.33
N LEU A 83 18.25 -1.79 -9.30
CA LEU A 83 17.26 -0.74 -9.13
C LEU A 83 16.00 -1.23 -8.40
N LEU A 84 15.57 -2.49 -8.59
CA LEU A 84 14.49 -3.07 -7.78
C LEU A 84 14.89 -3.13 -6.29
N LYS A 85 16.11 -3.59 -5.98
CA LYS A 85 16.68 -3.53 -4.64
C LYS A 85 16.69 -2.10 -4.11
N LYS A 86 17.10 -1.12 -4.93
CA LYS A 86 17.05 0.30 -4.56
C LYS A 86 15.62 0.78 -4.36
N LEU A 87 14.60 0.38 -5.12
CA LEU A 87 13.22 0.87 -4.92
C LEU A 87 12.57 0.27 -3.67
N ILE A 88 12.84 -1.00 -3.37
CA ILE A 88 12.34 -1.66 -2.16
C ILE A 88 13.01 -1.07 -0.90
N LYS A 89 14.33 -0.80 -0.96
CA LYS A 89 15.09 -0.19 0.15
C LYS A 89 14.89 1.32 0.26
N ASN A 90 14.93 2.01 -0.87
CA ASN A 90 14.71 3.45 -1.06
C ASN A 90 13.22 3.70 -1.30
N SER A 91 12.46 3.26 -0.33
CA SER A 91 11.10 3.64 -0.02
C SER A 91 10.62 4.99 -0.62
N LEU A 92 9.96 4.88 -1.77
CA LEU A 92 8.77 5.70 -2.05
C LEU A 92 7.76 5.64 -0.87
N PHE A 93 7.87 4.63 -0.01
CA PHE A 93 7.15 4.47 1.26
C PHE A 93 7.64 5.39 2.43
N GLN A 94 8.92 5.76 2.54
CA GLN A 94 9.39 6.71 3.58
C GLN A 94 9.26 8.14 3.07
N ARG A 95 9.43 8.37 1.76
CA ARG A 95 9.25 9.71 1.18
C ARG A 95 7.80 10.20 1.27
N MET A 96 6.81 9.28 1.31
CA MET A 96 5.39 9.60 1.56
C MET A 96 5.10 9.93 3.04
N LYS A 97 5.82 9.32 4.00
CA LYS A 97 5.73 9.69 5.42
C LYS A 97 6.27 11.10 5.67
N ASN A 98 7.37 11.45 5.01
CA ASN A 98 8.03 12.74 5.25
C ASN A 98 7.25 13.94 4.69
N THR A 99 6.53 13.81 3.57
CA THR A 99 5.69 14.92 3.06
C THR A 99 4.39 15.12 3.83
N THR A 100 3.87 14.09 4.48
CA THR A 100 2.60 14.17 5.23
C THR A 100 2.81 14.68 6.67
N TYR A 101 3.94 14.33 7.31
CA TYR A 101 4.32 14.87 8.62
C TYR A 101 4.79 16.33 8.56
N ASP A 102 5.51 16.73 7.51
CA ASP A 102 6.01 18.12 7.37
C ASP A 102 4.88 19.14 7.20
N HIS A 103 3.75 18.71 6.61
CA HIS A 103 2.55 19.56 6.50
C HIS A 103 1.75 19.62 7.82
N LEU A 104 1.71 18.52 8.59
CA LEU A 104 1.06 18.48 9.89
C LEU A 104 1.84 19.25 10.97
N GLU A 105 3.17 19.17 10.99
CA GLU A 105 3.99 19.99 11.92
C GLU A 105 3.95 21.48 11.57
N LYS A 106 3.95 21.85 10.28
CA LYS A 106 3.75 23.25 9.85
C LYS A 106 2.36 23.80 10.14
N THR A 107 1.36 22.92 10.34
CA THR A 107 -0.02 23.30 10.69
C THR A 107 -0.20 23.35 12.21
N LEU A 108 0.36 22.39 12.95
CA LEU A 108 0.38 22.37 14.42
C LEU A 108 1.27 23.49 15.00
N GLY A 109 2.44 23.76 14.41
CA GLY A 109 3.30 24.88 14.79
C GLY A 109 2.68 26.25 14.51
N ARG A 110 1.84 26.36 13.47
CA ARG A 110 1.05 27.58 13.21
C ARG A 110 -0.14 27.72 14.16
N MET A 111 -0.79 26.62 14.56
CA MET A 111 -1.87 26.66 15.55
C MET A 111 -1.37 27.01 16.96
N LEU A 112 -0.18 26.54 17.35
CA LEU A 112 0.43 26.86 18.65
C LEU A 112 0.94 28.31 18.76
N GLN A 113 1.31 28.97 17.65
CA GLN A 113 1.68 30.40 17.68
C GLN A 113 0.45 31.33 17.77
N ILE A 114 -0.74 30.87 17.38
CA ILE A 114 -1.97 31.67 17.45
C ILE A 114 -2.54 31.69 18.90
N SER A 115 -2.26 30.67 19.72
CA SER A 115 -2.67 30.66 21.13
C SER A 115 -1.84 31.58 22.04
N ASP A 116 -0.57 31.83 21.70
CA ASP A 116 0.30 32.73 22.49
C ASP A 116 0.14 34.21 22.13
N SER A 117 -0.44 34.51 20.95
CA SER A 117 -0.66 35.89 20.49
C SER A 117 -1.97 36.51 20.99
N SER A 118 -2.80 35.73 21.71
CA SER A 118 -4.13 36.18 22.19
C SER A 118 -4.15 36.60 23.67
N PHE A 119 -2.98 36.72 24.32
CA PHE A 119 -2.87 37.12 25.73
C PHE A 119 -2.03 38.37 26.02
N HIS A 120 -1.60 39.11 24.99
CA HIS A 120 -1.04 40.44 25.20
C HIS A 120 -1.67 41.48 24.25
N HIS A 121 -2.43 42.36 24.90
CA HIS A 121 -2.98 43.65 24.50
C HIS A 121 -4.36 43.71 23.82
#